data_AF-A0A2P5B166-F1
#
_entry.id   AF-A0A2P5B166-F1
#
_cell.length_a   1.000
_cell.length_b   1.000
_cell.length_c   1.000
_cell.angle_alpha   90.00
_cell.angle_beta   90.00
_cell.angle_gamma   90.00
#
_symmetry.space_group_name_H-M   'P 1'
#
loop_
_entity.id
_entity.type
_entity.pdbx_description
1 polymer ?
#
loop_
_entity_poly.entity_id
_entity_poly.type
_entity_poly.pdbx_seq_one_letter_code
_entity_poly.pdbx_strand_id
1 'polypeptide(L)'
;MLVETSDFLVAIHNTARYGVSLVELSKFQKDLATIATSEVLPDKEWFHKIKEVAQIKDRKGLQTLLKEYRNCFTHLANYPRKTMAIIRDESEERISAADLRNSDISESIAANLREFHFLEIPSSIKKVKLWKIMRELLHTAQCKCTKEDVKEFSLDTLKEEIKMLENAISHDSQEVRRCHNDLQYGNIAMDKDGTITLLNYECSTHNPVAYDIANHFCEMVANYHSETPHVLDYSKYPDLEERWRFVRVYLGHKEYFPTNAELERLLNDVEKYTLASHLLWCLRGIISNYLEVIDFDQEGYQRKTFIVEVTDFDYMEYARQRFQQYRLRKRELLVNSVH
;
A
#
# COMPACT_ATOMS: atom_id res chain seq x y z
N MET A 1 -2.33 -20.13 3.11
CA MET A 1 -2.21 -18.66 3.14
C MET A 1 -2.53 -18.18 1.74
N LEU A 2 -3.78 -17.77 1.52
CA LEU A 2 -4.25 -17.21 0.26
C LEU A 2 -3.74 -15.77 0.18
N VAL A 3 -2.78 -15.55 -0.71
CA VAL A 3 -2.46 -14.20 -1.19
C VAL A 3 -3.67 -13.78 -2.04
N GLU A 4 -4.28 -12.63 -1.76
CA GLU A 4 -5.45 -12.18 -2.52
C GLU A 4 -5.03 -11.95 -3.98
N THR A 5 -5.82 -12.51 -4.90
CA THR A 5 -5.62 -12.68 -6.37
C THR A 5 -5.25 -11.40 -7.14
N SER A 6 -5.31 -10.27 -6.46
CA SER A 6 -5.36 -8.92 -6.98
C SER A 6 -4.02 -8.19 -6.87
N ASP A 7 -3.12 -8.58 -5.96
CA ASP A 7 -1.72 -8.07 -5.91
C ASP A 7 -0.89 -8.53 -7.11
N PHE A 8 -1.18 -9.73 -7.60
CA PHE A 8 -0.48 -10.37 -8.71
C PHE A 8 -0.87 -9.77 -10.08
N LEU A 9 -2.14 -9.40 -10.26
CA LEU A 9 -2.63 -8.79 -11.50
C LEU A 9 -2.06 -7.38 -11.71
N VAL A 10 -1.93 -6.62 -10.63
CA VAL A 10 -1.30 -5.29 -10.62
C VAL A 10 0.19 -5.39 -10.97
N ALA A 11 0.88 -6.36 -10.41
CA ALA A 11 2.28 -6.66 -10.70
C ALA A 11 2.55 -7.00 -12.19
N ILE A 12 1.71 -7.83 -12.81
CA ILE A 12 1.80 -8.16 -14.25
C ILE A 12 1.46 -6.95 -15.13
N HIS A 13 0.43 -6.17 -14.76
CA HIS A 13 0.07 -4.95 -15.48
C HIS A 13 1.25 -3.98 -15.58
N ASN A 14 1.98 -3.78 -14.48
CA ASN A 14 3.14 -2.89 -14.44
C ASN A 14 4.33 -3.48 -15.22
N THR A 15 4.59 -4.79 -15.08
CA THR A 15 5.63 -5.49 -15.87
C THR A 15 5.43 -5.32 -17.38
N ALA A 16 4.18 -5.44 -17.86
CA ALA A 16 3.83 -5.29 -19.27
C ALA A 16 3.91 -3.82 -19.75
N ARG A 17 3.85 -2.85 -18.83
CA ARG A 17 3.94 -1.42 -19.12
C ARG A 17 5.39 -0.92 -19.17
N TYR A 18 6.31 -1.52 -18.40
CA TYR A 18 7.65 -0.94 -18.15
C TYR A 18 8.88 -1.76 -18.64
N GLY A 19 8.77 -3.05 -19.02
CA GLY A 19 9.83 -3.80 -19.76
C GLY A 19 10.80 -4.68 -18.93
N VAL A 20 11.70 -5.44 -19.59
CA VAL A 20 12.68 -6.42 -18.97
C VAL A 20 14.01 -6.51 -19.77
N SER A 21 15.13 -6.89 -19.13
CA SER A 21 16.46 -7.19 -19.73
C SER A 21 16.61 -8.65 -20.25
N LEU A 22 17.65 -8.92 -21.08
CA LEU A 22 17.83 -10.20 -21.84
C LEU A 22 18.34 -11.40 -21.02
N VAL A 23 19.16 -11.19 -20.00
CA VAL A 23 19.72 -12.28 -19.15
C VAL A 23 18.64 -12.86 -18.24
N GLU A 24 17.73 -12.00 -17.79
CA GLU A 24 16.66 -12.29 -16.85
C GLU A 24 15.46 -12.97 -17.51
N LEU A 25 15.31 -12.77 -18.83
CA LEU A 25 14.38 -13.48 -19.70
C LEU A 25 14.61 -15.01 -19.67
N SER A 26 15.88 -15.43 -19.70
CA SER A 26 16.24 -16.86 -19.71
C SER A 26 15.93 -17.54 -18.37
N LYS A 27 16.00 -16.81 -17.26
CA LYS A 27 15.65 -17.30 -15.92
C LYS A 27 14.13 -17.38 -15.74
N PHE A 28 13.41 -16.34 -16.14
CA PHE A 28 11.94 -16.31 -16.15
C PHE A 28 11.35 -17.44 -17.01
N GLN A 29 11.93 -17.73 -18.18
CA GLN A 29 11.54 -18.86 -19.03
C GLN A 29 11.77 -20.21 -18.34
N LYS A 30 12.85 -20.36 -17.57
CA LYS A 30 13.18 -21.58 -16.83
C LYS A 30 12.21 -21.82 -15.66
N ASP A 31 11.78 -20.74 -15.00
CA ASP A 31 10.80 -20.79 -13.93
C ASP A 31 9.39 -21.10 -14.48
N LEU A 32 8.99 -20.48 -15.59
CA LEU A 32 7.74 -20.80 -16.30
C LEU A 32 7.72 -22.25 -16.79
N ALA A 33 8.83 -22.75 -17.35
CA ALA A 33 8.94 -24.14 -17.80
C ALA A 33 8.81 -25.14 -16.64
N THR A 34 9.30 -24.79 -15.46
CA THR A 34 9.17 -25.60 -14.23
C THR A 34 7.72 -25.63 -13.75
N ILE A 35 7.05 -24.47 -13.72
CA ILE A 35 5.63 -24.35 -13.36
C ILE A 35 4.74 -25.14 -14.34
N ALA A 36 5.03 -25.08 -15.64
CA ALA A 36 4.36 -25.83 -16.70
C ALA A 36 4.54 -27.35 -16.63
N THR A 37 5.39 -27.85 -15.72
CA THR A 37 5.56 -29.28 -15.44
C THR A 37 4.95 -29.70 -14.10
N SER A 38 4.48 -28.75 -13.28
CA SER A 38 3.80 -29.04 -12.01
C SER A 38 2.30 -29.25 -12.24
N GLU A 39 1.71 -30.32 -11.69
CA GLU A 39 0.29 -30.70 -11.85
C GLU A 39 -0.71 -29.72 -11.17
N VAL A 40 -0.27 -28.51 -10.81
CA VAL A 40 -0.99 -27.59 -9.92
C VAL A 40 -1.82 -26.55 -10.69
N LEU A 41 -1.79 -26.56 -12.02
CA LEU A 41 -2.57 -25.60 -12.81
C LEU A 41 -4.01 -26.12 -13.06
N PRO A 42 -5.05 -25.28 -12.89
CA PRO A 42 -6.43 -25.75 -12.83
C PRO A 42 -7.00 -26.20 -14.19
N ASP A 43 -6.34 -25.92 -15.31
CA ASP A 43 -6.90 -26.11 -16.64
C ASP A 43 -5.83 -26.42 -17.71
N LYS A 44 -6.13 -27.36 -18.62
CA LYS A 44 -5.21 -27.91 -19.63
C LYS A 44 -4.86 -26.91 -20.74
N GLU A 45 -5.71 -25.93 -21.02
CA GLU A 45 -5.37 -24.85 -21.97
C GLU A 45 -4.20 -23.98 -21.49
N TRP A 46 -4.09 -23.75 -20.18
CA TRP A 46 -3.03 -22.93 -19.59
C TRP A 46 -1.65 -23.59 -19.69
N PHE A 47 -1.60 -24.93 -19.60
CA PHE A 47 -0.36 -25.68 -19.83
C PHE A 47 0.21 -25.48 -21.23
N HIS A 48 -0.65 -25.39 -22.25
CA HIS A 48 -0.21 -25.21 -23.63
C HIS A 48 0.32 -23.79 -23.85
N LYS A 49 -0.38 -22.78 -23.33
CA LYS A 49 -0.01 -21.37 -23.43
C LYS A 49 1.26 -21.01 -22.66
N ILE A 50 1.46 -21.53 -21.45
CA ILE A 50 2.71 -21.31 -20.70
C ILE A 50 3.89 -22.00 -21.39
N LYS A 51 3.68 -23.18 -21.99
CA LYS A 51 4.71 -23.83 -22.82
C LYS A 51 5.04 -23.03 -24.07
N GLU A 52 4.06 -22.38 -24.69
CA GLU A 52 4.25 -21.50 -25.85
C GLU A 52 5.06 -20.25 -25.47
N VAL A 53 4.71 -19.58 -24.35
CA VAL A 53 5.45 -18.45 -23.78
C VAL A 53 6.90 -18.84 -23.46
N ALA A 54 7.11 -20.02 -22.85
CA ALA A 54 8.41 -20.53 -22.48
C ALA A 54 9.30 -20.91 -23.70
N GLN A 55 8.72 -21.07 -24.89
CA GLN A 55 9.44 -21.40 -26.13
C GLN A 55 9.84 -20.18 -26.97
N ILE A 56 9.32 -18.99 -26.68
CA ILE A 56 9.65 -17.76 -27.42
C ILE A 56 11.03 -17.26 -27.02
N LYS A 57 12.00 -17.27 -27.93
CA LYS A 57 13.40 -16.96 -27.62
C LYS A 57 13.82 -15.51 -27.84
N ASP A 58 12.99 -14.70 -28.51
CA ASP A 58 13.32 -13.32 -28.83
C ASP A 58 12.42 -12.28 -28.12
N ARG A 59 13.02 -11.14 -27.79
CA ARG A 59 12.43 -10.05 -26.99
C ARG A 59 11.15 -9.47 -27.62
N LYS A 60 11.06 -9.47 -28.95
CA LYS A 60 9.96 -8.85 -29.71
C LYS A 60 8.72 -9.75 -29.75
N GLY A 61 8.94 -11.07 -29.85
CA GLY A 61 7.89 -12.08 -29.73
C GLY A 61 7.25 -12.08 -28.33
N LEU A 62 8.06 -11.97 -27.26
CA LEU A 62 7.54 -11.96 -25.90
C LEU A 62 6.74 -10.69 -25.59
N GLN A 63 7.20 -9.52 -26.05
CA GLN A 63 6.46 -8.26 -25.91
C GLN A 63 5.13 -8.26 -26.69
N THR A 64 5.12 -8.83 -27.89
CA THR A 64 3.90 -8.98 -28.71
C THR A 64 2.91 -9.91 -28.03
N LEU A 65 3.42 -11.02 -27.48
CA LEU A 65 2.62 -12.00 -26.75
C LEU A 65 2.04 -11.39 -25.46
N LEU A 66 2.84 -10.74 -24.61
CA LEU A 66 2.36 -10.05 -23.40
C LEU A 66 1.30 -8.99 -23.71
N LYS A 67 1.41 -8.34 -24.89
CA LYS A 67 0.45 -7.35 -25.38
C LYS A 67 -0.85 -7.99 -25.89
N GLU A 68 -0.80 -9.18 -26.50
CA GLU A 68 -1.97 -9.98 -26.89
C GLU A 68 -2.64 -10.65 -25.67
N TYR A 69 -1.83 -11.12 -24.73
CA TYR A 69 -2.21 -11.81 -23.49
C TYR A 69 -2.79 -10.85 -22.45
N ARG A 70 -2.59 -9.53 -22.60
CA ARG A 70 -3.30 -8.42 -21.91
C ARG A 70 -4.83 -8.62 -21.84
N ASN A 71 -5.40 -9.41 -22.75
CA ASN A 71 -6.85 -9.66 -22.86
C ASN A 71 -7.35 -10.92 -22.12
N CYS A 72 -6.49 -11.75 -21.51
CA CYS A 72 -6.88 -13.10 -21.05
C CYS A 72 -6.61 -13.48 -19.56
N PHE A 73 -6.10 -12.60 -18.68
CA PHE A 73 -5.58 -13.03 -17.36
C PHE A 73 -6.58 -12.97 -16.22
N THR A 74 -7.22 -14.11 -15.93
CA THR A 74 -7.97 -14.37 -14.69
C THR A 74 -7.35 -15.45 -13.78
N HIS A 75 -6.25 -16.14 -14.14
CA HIS A 75 -5.94 -17.44 -13.51
C HIS A 75 -4.52 -17.72 -12.94
N LEU A 76 -3.57 -16.79 -12.90
CA LEU A 76 -2.17 -17.12 -12.49
C LEU A 76 -1.77 -16.73 -11.05
N ALA A 77 -2.72 -16.53 -10.16
CA ALA A 77 -2.55 -15.75 -8.93
C ALA A 77 -1.92 -16.45 -7.70
N ASN A 78 -0.93 -17.35 -7.83
CA ASN A 78 -0.44 -18.12 -6.66
C ASN A 78 1.08 -18.38 -6.60
N TYR A 79 1.99 -17.42 -6.83
CA TYR A 79 3.42 -17.61 -6.49
C TYR A 79 4.14 -16.34 -5.92
N PRO A 80 5.18 -16.48 -5.05
CA PRO A 80 5.59 -15.47 -4.07
C PRO A 80 6.82 -14.61 -4.43
N ARG A 81 6.72 -13.32 -4.05
CA ARG A 81 7.68 -12.24 -3.68
C ARG A 81 9.09 -12.13 -4.31
N LYS A 82 9.78 -13.18 -4.75
CA LYS A 82 11.18 -13.07 -5.24
C LYS A 82 11.33 -12.84 -6.75
N THR A 83 10.32 -13.15 -7.56
CA THR A 83 10.40 -12.99 -9.02
C THR A 83 10.18 -11.54 -9.48
N MET A 84 9.53 -10.70 -8.67
CA MET A 84 9.21 -9.30 -9.03
C MET A 84 10.38 -8.31 -8.85
N ALA A 85 11.48 -8.73 -8.23
CA ALA A 85 12.71 -7.94 -8.18
C ALA A 85 13.53 -8.04 -9.47
N ILE A 86 13.31 -9.09 -10.28
CA ILE A 86 14.10 -9.47 -11.47
C ILE A 86 13.61 -8.73 -12.74
N ILE A 87 12.55 -7.94 -12.62
CA ILE A 87 11.89 -7.25 -13.74
C ILE A 87 12.26 -5.76 -13.78
N ARG A 88 12.88 -5.23 -12.72
CA ARG A 88 13.09 -3.80 -12.55
C ARG A 88 14.35 -3.38 -13.28
N ASP A 89 14.16 -2.54 -14.30
CA ASP A 89 15.25 -1.86 -14.98
C ASP A 89 16.10 -1.11 -13.93
N GLU A 90 17.43 -1.12 -14.08
CA GLU A 90 18.39 -0.42 -13.19
C GLU A 90 18.27 1.12 -13.31
N SER A 91 17.13 1.63 -13.77
CA SER A 91 16.90 3.02 -14.15
C SER A 91 15.82 3.73 -13.32
N GLU A 92 15.02 3.01 -12.52
CA GLU A 92 13.99 3.59 -11.65
C GLU A 92 14.54 3.86 -10.24
N GLU A 93 14.53 5.12 -9.80
CA GLU A 93 14.96 5.51 -8.44
C GLU A 93 13.75 5.73 -7.53
N ARG A 94 13.86 5.34 -6.26
CA ARG A 94 12.83 5.66 -5.26
C ARG A 94 12.81 7.15 -5.03
N ILE A 95 11.63 7.75 -5.05
CA ILE A 95 11.52 9.17 -4.72
C ILE A 95 11.80 9.38 -3.23
N SER A 96 12.22 10.58 -2.86
CA SER A 96 12.53 10.98 -1.50
C SER A 96 11.33 11.62 -0.79
N ALA A 97 11.46 11.86 0.52
CA ALA A 97 10.47 12.63 1.28
C ALA A 97 10.28 14.06 0.73
N ALA A 98 11.36 14.67 0.20
CA ALA A 98 11.29 16.02 -0.37
C ALA A 98 10.53 16.04 -1.70
N ASP A 99 10.65 14.97 -2.50
CA ASP A 99 9.98 14.87 -3.80
C ASP A 99 8.46 14.83 -3.68
N LEU A 100 7.92 14.29 -2.57
CA LEU A 100 6.49 14.35 -2.28
C LEU A 100 5.95 15.78 -2.23
N ARG A 101 6.81 16.77 -1.98
CA ARG A 101 6.44 18.20 -1.88
C ARG A 101 6.47 18.91 -3.24
N ASN A 102 7.05 18.30 -4.27
CA ASN A 102 7.05 18.86 -5.61
C ASN A 102 5.65 18.74 -6.22
N SER A 103 5.10 19.83 -6.75
CA SER A 103 3.75 19.86 -7.31
C SER A 103 3.57 18.86 -8.45
N ASP A 104 4.52 18.78 -9.36
CA ASP A 104 4.40 17.99 -10.59
C ASP A 104 4.47 16.49 -10.27
N ILE A 105 5.35 16.13 -9.31
CA ILE A 105 5.43 14.76 -8.77
C ILE A 105 4.14 14.40 -8.02
N SER A 106 3.66 15.28 -7.14
CA SER A 106 2.42 15.09 -6.39
C SER A 106 1.21 14.89 -7.31
N GLU A 107 1.10 15.68 -8.37
CA GLU A 107 0.04 15.55 -9.38
C GLU A 107 0.17 14.24 -10.16
N SER A 108 1.39 13.83 -10.49
CA SER A 108 1.66 12.55 -11.16
C SER A 108 1.31 11.35 -10.27
N ILE A 109 1.57 11.43 -8.96
CA ILE A 109 1.14 10.44 -7.96
C ILE A 109 -0.38 10.39 -7.89
N ALA A 110 -1.06 11.54 -7.85
CA ALA A 110 -2.52 11.61 -7.81
C ALA A 110 -3.17 10.94 -9.04
N ALA A 111 -2.63 11.20 -10.24
CA ALA A 111 -3.09 10.58 -11.48
C ALA A 111 -2.86 9.06 -11.48
N ASN A 112 -1.67 8.59 -11.09
CA ASN A 112 -1.37 7.16 -11.01
C ASN A 112 -2.21 6.43 -9.96
N LEU A 113 -2.44 7.06 -8.80
CA LEU A 113 -3.30 6.52 -7.76
C LEU A 113 -4.76 6.41 -8.24
N ARG A 114 -5.23 7.38 -9.03
CA ARG A 114 -6.55 7.32 -9.68
C ARG A 114 -6.63 6.18 -10.67
N GLU A 115 -5.64 6.00 -11.54
CA GLU A 115 -5.59 4.85 -12.47
C GLU A 115 -5.64 3.53 -11.69
N PHE A 116 -4.81 3.41 -10.65
CA PHE A 116 -4.72 2.22 -9.80
C PHE A 116 -6.07 1.88 -9.14
N HIS A 117 -6.73 2.86 -8.51
CA HIS A 117 -8.03 2.68 -7.88
C HIS A 117 -9.11 2.18 -8.86
N PHE A 118 -8.99 2.48 -10.15
CA PHE A 118 -9.99 2.14 -11.17
C PHE A 118 -9.57 0.98 -12.07
N LEU A 119 -8.51 0.25 -11.72
CA LEU A 119 -8.18 -1.01 -12.38
C LEU A 119 -9.35 -1.99 -12.22
N GLU A 120 -9.89 -2.46 -13.35
CA GLU A 120 -10.95 -3.46 -13.37
C GLU A 120 -10.40 -4.80 -12.91
N ILE A 121 -10.79 -5.22 -11.70
CA ILE A 121 -10.44 -6.54 -11.17
C ILE A 121 -11.72 -7.38 -11.10
N PRO A 122 -11.77 -8.54 -11.78
CA PRO A 122 -12.92 -9.44 -11.71
C PRO A 122 -12.96 -10.11 -10.32
N SER A 123 -13.68 -9.54 -9.36
CA SER A 123 -14.33 -10.36 -8.32
C SER A 123 -15.41 -9.63 -7.53
N SER A 124 -16.32 -10.45 -7.04
CA SER A 124 -17.41 -10.15 -6.14
C SER A 124 -16.90 -9.74 -4.75
N ILE A 125 -17.56 -8.71 -4.22
CA ILE A 125 -17.48 -8.16 -2.85
C ILE A 125 -16.45 -7.02 -2.65
N LYS A 126 -16.88 -5.80 -3.00
CA LYS A 126 -16.30 -4.50 -2.60
C LYS A 126 -16.51 -4.21 -1.10
N LYS A 127 -16.11 -5.12 -0.20
CA LYS A 127 -16.21 -4.89 1.26
C LYS A 127 -14.97 -4.20 1.78
N VAL A 128 -15.18 -3.12 2.53
CA VAL A 128 -14.14 -2.40 3.27
C VAL A 128 -13.42 -3.36 4.22
N LYS A 129 -12.09 -3.40 4.16
CA LYS A 129 -11.24 -4.27 5.01
C LYS A 129 -10.60 -3.52 6.18
N LEU A 130 -10.42 -2.21 6.06
CA LEU A 130 -9.76 -1.32 7.03
C LEU A 130 -10.12 -1.62 8.49
N TRP A 131 -11.41 -1.56 8.82
CA TRP A 131 -11.87 -1.70 10.21
C TRP A 131 -11.68 -3.10 10.77
N LYS A 132 -11.80 -4.12 9.92
CA LYS A 132 -11.50 -5.50 10.31
C LYS A 132 -10.01 -5.66 10.63
N ILE A 133 -9.14 -5.19 9.74
CA ILE A 133 -7.68 -5.24 9.92
C ILE A 133 -7.27 -4.48 11.19
N MET A 134 -7.82 -3.28 11.41
CA MET A 134 -7.53 -2.48 12.59
C MET A 134 -7.90 -3.20 13.91
N ARG A 135 -9.03 -3.92 13.94
CA ARG A 135 -9.42 -4.75 15.09
C ARG A 135 -8.48 -5.95 15.29
N GLU A 136 -8.02 -6.57 14.22
CA GLU A 136 -7.04 -7.68 14.27
C GLU A 136 -5.67 -7.19 14.78
N LEU A 137 -5.23 -6.00 14.36
CA LEU A 137 -4.04 -5.34 14.87
C LEU A 137 -4.18 -5.00 16.36
N LEU A 138 -5.32 -4.42 16.77
CA LEU A 138 -5.58 -4.12 18.18
C LEU A 138 -5.48 -5.39 19.04
N HIS A 139 -6.12 -6.47 18.63
CA HIS A 139 -6.05 -7.74 19.35
C HIS A 139 -4.61 -8.24 19.46
N THR A 140 -3.84 -8.16 18.37
CA THR A 140 -2.43 -8.56 18.34
C THR A 140 -1.58 -7.71 19.30
N ALA A 141 -1.80 -6.40 19.32
CA ALA A 141 -1.11 -5.49 20.24
C ALA A 141 -1.45 -5.82 21.70
N GLN A 142 -2.73 -6.00 22.04
CA GLN A 142 -3.18 -6.38 23.39
C GLN A 142 -2.55 -7.69 23.88
N CYS A 143 -2.33 -8.66 22.99
CA CYS A 143 -1.70 -9.94 23.33
C CYS A 143 -0.18 -9.86 23.54
N LYS A 144 0.49 -8.86 22.96
CA LYS A 144 1.97 -8.76 22.95
C LYS A 144 2.51 -7.71 23.93
N CYS A 145 1.76 -6.66 24.20
CA CYS A 145 2.22 -5.50 24.96
C CYS A 145 2.38 -5.78 26.46
N THR A 146 3.27 -5.01 27.09
CA THR A 146 3.32 -4.85 28.55
C THR A 146 2.06 -4.14 29.08
N LYS A 147 1.83 -4.22 30.39
CA LYS A 147 0.70 -3.52 31.03
C LYS A 147 0.87 -2.00 30.96
N GLU A 148 2.11 -1.54 31.00
CA GLU A 148 2.50 -0.14 30.87
C GLU A 148 2.07 0.41 29.50
N ASP A 149 2.41 -0.28 28.42
CA ASP A 149 2.04 0.12 27.06
C ASP A 149 0.54 0.03 26.81
N VAL A 150 -0.14 -1.01 27.34
CA VAL A 150 -1.61 -1.12 27.29
C VAL A 150 -2.25 0.13 27.88
N LYS A 151 -1.73 0.64 29.00
CA LYS A 151 -2.21 1.85 29.65
C LYS A 151 -1.87 3.11 28.86
N GLU A 152 -0.62 3.23 28.39
CA GLU A 152 -0.13 4.39 27.62
C GLU A 152 -0.99 4.63 26.38
N PHE A 153 -1.20 3.58 25.58
CA PHE A 153 -1.98 3.62 24.34
C PHE A 153 -3.49 3.41 24.56
N SER A 154 -3.92 3.22 25.81
CA SER A 154 -5.33 3.00 26.17
C SER A 154 -5.97 1.84 25.38
N LEU A 155 -5.19 0.78 25.14
CA LEU A 155 -5.57 -0.34 24.26
C LEU A 155 -6.87 -1.03 24.71
N ASP A 156 -7.17 -1.01 26.01
CA ASP A 156 -8.40 -1.58 26.57
C ASP A 156 -9.69 -0.88 26.07
N THR A 157 -9.58 0.40 25.68
CA THR A 157 -10.71 1.23 25.23
C THR A 157 -10.73 1.44 23.71
N LEU A 158 -9.66 1.04 23.01
CA LEU A 158 -9.55 1.27 21.57
C LEU A 158 -10.57 0.48 20.76
N LYS A 159 -11.13 -0.61 21.29
CA LYS A 159 -12.16 -1.38 20.58
C LYS A 159 -13.42 -0.53 20.36
N GLU A 160 -13.89 0.15 21.39
CA GLU A 160 -15.02 1.06 21.35
C GLU A 160 -14.70 2.29 20.51
N GLU A 161 -13.46 2.77 20.60
CA GLU A 161 -12.96 3.88 19.80
C GLU A 161 -12.99 3.58 18.29
N ILE A 162 -12.48 2.42 17.87
CA ILE A 162 -12.51 1.97 16.47
C ILE A 162 -13.96 1.87 15.98
N LYS A 163 -14.86 1.34 16.81
CA LYS A 163 -16.29 1.24 16.47
C LYS A 163 -16.92 2.63 16.29
N MET A 164 -16.57 3.59 17.16
CA MET A 164 -17.05 4.97 17.04
C MET A 164 -16.58 5.61 15.74
N LEU A 165 -15.29 5.50 15.42
CA LEU A 165 -14.73 6.03 14.17
C LEU A 165 -15.37 5.38 12.94
N GLU A 166 -15.53 4.06 12.95
CA GLU A 166 -16.20 3.34 11.86
C GLU A 166 -17.60 3.89 11.61
N ASN A 167 -18.38 4.13 12.66
CA ASN A 167 -19.73 4.70 12.56
C ASN A 167 -19.73 6.18 12.14
N ALA A 168 -18.76 6.97 12.60
CA ALA A 168 -18.70 8.40 12.35
C ALA A 168 -18.20 8.73 10.93
N ILE A 169 -17.39 7.84 10.34
CA ILE A 169 -16.69 8.09 9.09
C ILE A 169 -17.29 7.27 7.93
N SER A 170 -17.80 6.06 8.18
CA SER A 170 -18.34 5.22 7.09
C SER A 170 -19.73 5.69 6.66
N HIS A 171 -19.98 5.74 5.35
CA HIS A 171 -21.30 6.04 4.78
C HIS A 171 -21.51 5.32 3.43
N ASP A 172 -22.77 5.11 3.04
CA ASP A 172 -23.11 4.27 1.88
C ASP A 172 -22.64 4.83 0.53
N SER A 173 -22.43 6.15 0.44
CA SER A 173 -21.98 6.83 -0.77
C SER A 173 -20.45 6.81 -0.97
N GLN A 174 -19.70 6.13 -0.10
CA GLN A 174 -18.24 6.06 -0.22
C GLN A 174 -17.79 5.30 -1.45
N GLU A 175 -16.82 5.89 -2.15
CA GLU A 175 -16.16 5.22 -3.25
C GLU A 175 -15.16 4.20 -2.73
N VAL A 176 -15.58 2.93 -2.67
CA VAL A 176 -14.73 1.80 -2.32
C VAL A 176 -14.04 1.26 -3.57
N ARG A 177 -12.72 1.18 -3.53
CA ARG A 177 -11.84 0.67 -4.59
C ARG A 177 -10.74 -0.19 -3.98
N ARG A 178 -9.95 -0.85 -4.83
CA ARG A 178 -8.69 -1.45 -4.38
C ARG A 178 -7.73 -0.30 -4.08
N CYS A 179 -7.31 -0.17 -2.83
CA CYS A 179 -6.38 0.85 -2.35
C CYS A 179 -4.99 0.23 -2.12
N HIS A 180 -3.95 1.03 -2.23
CA HIS A 180 -2.57 0.68 -1.94
C HIS A 180 -2.38 0.46 -0.44
N ASN A 181 -2.97 1.36 0.37
CA ASN A 181 -2.97 1.44 1.83
C ASN A 181 -1.61 1.74 2.50
N ASP A 182 -0.55 1.90 1.71
CA ASP A 182 0.82 2.14 2.19
C ASP A 182 1.64 2.99 1.19
N LEU A 183 1.07 4.10 0.73
CA LEU A 183 1.67 4.93 -0.32
C LEU A 183 2.71 5.92 0.21
N GLN A 184 3.71 5.42 0.94
CA GLN A 184 4.89 6.19 1.38
C GLN A 184 5.93 6.31 0.26
N TYR A 185 6.85 7.29 0.33
CA TYR A 185 7.75 7.64 -0.79
C TYR A 185 8.65 6.48 -1.28
N GLY A 186 9.11 5.60 -0.40
CA GLY A 186 9.86 4.38 -0.71
C GLY A 186 9.03 3.30 -1.42
N ASN A 187 7.71 3.46 -1.49
CA ASN A 187 6.80 2.65 -2.30
C ASN A 187 6.45 3.32 -3.63
N ILE A 188 7.14 4.42 -4.00
CA ILE A 188 6.98 5.14 -5.26
C ILE A 188 8.35 5.21 -5.94
N ALA A 189 8.40 4.89 -7.22
CA ALA A 189 9.59 5.07 -8.06
C ALA A 189 9.32 6.07 -9.17
N MET A 190 10.38 6.70 -9.64
CA MET A 190 10.35 7.63 -10.76
C MET A 190 11.45 7.26 -11.76
N ASP A 191 11.05 7.20 -13.03
CA ASP A 191 11.96 6.98 -14.15
C ASP A 191 12.65 8.27 -14.57
N LYS A 192 13.70 8.17 -15.38
CA LYS A 192 14.46 9.32 -15.90
C LYS A 192 13.60 10.30 -16.72
N ASP A 193 12.49 9.83 -17.28
CA ASP A 193 11.55 10.66 -18.04
C ASP A 193 10.44 11.28 -17.17
N GLY A 194 10.49 11.05 -15.84
CA GLY A 194 9.51 11.55 -14.88
C GLY A 194 8.29 10.64 -14.68
N THR A 195 8.25 9.46 -15.32
CA THR A 195 7.15 8.52 -15.14
C THR A 195 7.13 7.97 -13.72
N ILE A 196 5.98 8.08 -13.05
CA ILE A 196 5.77 7.56 -11.69
C ILE A 196 5.23 6.14 -11.73
N THR A 197 5.83 5.25 -10.94
CA THR A 197 5.38 3.86 -10.73
C THR A 197 5.12 3.60 -9.25
N LEU A 198 3.91 3.11 -8.94
CA LEU A 198 3.56 2.67 -7.58
C LEU A 198 4.05 1.22 -7.36
N LEU A 199 4.57 0.92 -6.18
CA LEU A 199 5.28 -0.32 -5.88
C LEU A 199 4.91 -0.84 -4.48
N ASN A 200 5.13 -2.14 -4.24
CA ASN A 200 4.87 -2.80 -2.94
C ASN A 200 3.41 -2.79 -2.47
N TYR A 201 2.55 -3.51 -3.21
CA TYR A 201 1.12 -3.63 -2.95
C TYR A 201 0.75 -4.59 -1.80
N GLU A 202 1.66 -4.96 -0.90
CA GLU A 202 1.40 -6.04 0.08
C GLU A 202 0.27 -5.73 1.08
N CYS A 203 -0.03 -4.45 1.28
CA CYS A 203 -1.14 -4.00 2.11
C CYS A 203 -2.42 -3.73 1.29
N SER A 204 -2.41 -3.99 -0.01
CA SER A 204 -3.47 -3.59 -0.92
C SER A 204 -4.75 -4.39 -0.70
N THR A 205 -5.83 -3.68 -0.39
CA THR A 205 -7.14 -4.24 -0.08
C THR A 205 -8.25 -3.27 -0.47
N HIS A 206 -9.50 -3.73 -0.48
CA HIS A 206 -10.64 -2.86 -0.78
C HIS A 206 -10.93 -1.93 0.40
N ASN A 207 -10.82 -0.62 0.17
CA ASN A 207 -11.09 0.43 1.15
C ASN A 207 -11.69 1.68 0.46
N PRO A 208 -12.23 2.64 1.23
CA PRO A 208 -12.59 3.95 0.72
C PRO A 208 -11.35 4.63 0.13
N VAL A 209 -11.45 5.19 -1.08
CA VAL A 209 -10.33 5.90 -1.73
C VAL A 209 -9.82 7.06 -0.89
N ALA A 210 -10.72 7.67 -0.10
CA ALA A 210 -10.39 8.72 0.86
C ALA A 210 -9.39 8.24 1.93
N TYR A 211 -9.44 6.97 2.35
CA TYR A 211 -8.44 6.41 3.28
C TYR A 211 -7.05 6.35 2.67
N ASP A 212 -6.93 5.93 1.43
CA ASP A 212 -5.62 5.78 0.79
C ASP A 212 -4.94 7.13 0.55
N ILE A 213 -5.73 8.12 0.12
CA ILE A 213 -5.27 9.51 -0.02
C ILE A 213 -4.90 10.09 1.35
N ALA A 214 -5.74 9.90 2.37
CA ALA A 214 -5.45 10.34 3.73
C ALA A 214 -4.16 9.73 4.27
N ASN A 215 -3.94 8.45 4.00
CA ASN A 215 -2.73 7.76 4.38
C ASN A 215 -1.50 8.36 3.68
N HIS A 216 -1.58 8.57 2.37
CA HIS A 216 -0.50 9.20 1.60
C HIS A 216 -0.11 10.56 2.20
N PHE A 217 -1.08 11.43 2.51
CA PHE A 217 -0.81 12.72 3.16
C PHE A 217 -0.20 12.57 4.56
N CYS A 218 -0.63 11.57 5.32
CA CYS A 218 -0.03 11.28 6.63
C CYS A 218 1.41 10.77 6.52
N GLU A 219 1.84 10.23 5.39
CA GLU A 219 3.23 9.79 5.16
C GLU A 219 4.15 10.92 4.71
N MET A 220 3.62 12.05 4.23
CA MET A 220 4.43 13.21 3.82
C MET A 220 5.16 13.90 4.98
N VAL A 221 4.83 13.56 6.23
CA VAL A 221 5.48 14.08 7.44
C VAL A 221 6.72 13.28 7.84
N ALA A 222 6.93 12.11 7.21
CA ALA A 222 8.01 11.21 7.55
C ALA A 222 9.22 11.40 6.63
N ASN A 223 10.42 11.31 7.20
CA ASN A 223 11.66 11.12 6.45
C ASN A 223 12.43 9.94 7.04
N TYR A 224 12.09 8.74 6.59
CA TYR A 224 12.74 7.46 6.89
C TYR A 224 14.21 7.36 6.44
N HIS A 225 14.74 8.33 5.69
CA HIS A 225 16.17 8.42 5.37
C HIS A 225 16.89 9.52 6.18
N SER A 226 16.23 10.12 7.18
CA SER A 226 16.88 11.05 8.11
C SER A 226 17.68 10.30 9.18
N GLU A 227 18.48 11.05 9.95
CA GLU A 227 19.21 10.50 11.12
C GLU A 227 18.27 9.96 12.20
N THR A 228 17.02 10.41 12.23
CA THR A 228 15.97 9.97 13.17
C THR A 228 14.74 9.50 12.40
N PRO A 229 14.78 8.34 11.73
CA PRO A 229 13.77 7.95 10.75
C PRO A 229 12.37 7.73 11.34
N HIS A 230 12.28 7.53 12.66
CA HIS A 230 11.04 7.37 13.43
C HIS A 230 10.37 8.70 13.81
N VAL A 231 11.06 9.84 13.66
CA VAL A 231 10.54 11.16 14.02
C VAL A 231 9.69 11.74 12.88
N LEU A 232 8.49 12.20 13.21
CA LEU A 232 7.48 12.71 12.29
C LEU A 232 7.36 14.23 12.42
N ASP A 233 7.62 14.95 11.34
CA ASP A 233 7.50 16.41 11.29
C ASP A 233 6.11 16.82 10.79
N TYR A 234 5.15 16.94 11.71
CA TYR A 234 3.80 17.36 11.38
C TYR A 234 3.69 18.78 10.82
N SER A 235 4.74 19.61 10.91
CA SER A 235 4.79 20.90 10.20
C SER A 235 4.89 20.75 8.68
N LYS A 236 5.25 19.55 8.20
CA LYS A 236 5.33 19.18 6.77
C LYS A 236 4.06 18.55 6.22
N TYR A 237 3.01 18.39 7.03
CA TYR A 237 1.73 17.90 6.53
C TYR A 237 1.25 18.82 5.40
N PRO A 238 0.75 18.29 4.26
CA PRO A 238 0.36 19.13 3.13
C PRO A 238 -0.70 20.14 3.54
N ASP A 239 -0.49 21.38 3.13
CA ASP A 239 -1.42 22.46 3.42
C ASP A 239 -2.74 22.28 2.66
N LEU A 240 -3.68 23.21 2.84
CA LEU A 240 -4.96 23.10 2.14
C LEU A 240 -4.78 23.16 0.63
N GLU A 241 -3.95 24.06 0.10
CA GLU A 241 -3.74 24.25 -1.33
C GLU A 241 -3.12 23.01 -1.99
N GLU A 242 -2.15 22.38 -1.33
CA GLU A 242 -1.54 21.13 -1.79
C GLU A 242 -2.54 19.98 -1.84
N ARG A 243 -3.33 19.79 -0.77
CA ARG A 243 -4.37 18.75 -0.74
C ARG A 243 -5.43 19.00 -1.80
N TRP A 244 -5.81 20.26 -2.02
CA TRP A 244 -6.76 20.65 -3.07
C TRP A 244 -6.24 20.34 -4.46
N ARG A 245 -4.97 20.67 -4.76
CA ARG A 245 -4.36 20.30 -6.05
C ARG A 245 -4.34 18.80 -6.26
N PHE A 246 -3.89 18.03 -5.26
CA PHE A 246 -3.84 16.57 -5.34
C PHE A 246 -5.23 15.98 -5.63
N VAL A 247 -6.25 16.37 -4.85
CA VAL A 247 -7.62 15.86 -5.00
C VAL A 247 -8.23 16.31 -6.33
N ARG A 248 -7.93 17.52 -6.81
CA ARG A 248 -8.36 17.99 -8.12
C ARG A 248 -7.83 17.13 -9.25
N VAL A 249 -6.53 16.83 -9.26
CA VAL A 249 -5.93 15.96 -10.27
C VAL A 249 -6.46 14.53 -10.15
N TYR A 250 -6.57 14.01 -8.92
CA TYR A 250 -7.13 12.69 -8.66
C TYR A 250 -8.57 12.54 -9.19
N LEU A 251 -9.43 13.55 -9.00
CA LEU A 251 -10.79 13.50 -9.54
C LEU A 251 -10.82 13.78 -11.05
N GLY A 252 -10.00 14.70 -11.54
CA GLY A 252 -10.03 15.28 -12.90
C GLY A 252 -9.52 14.40 -14.05
N HIS A 253 -9.51 13.09 -13.88
CA HIS A 253 -8.96 12.16 -14.85
C HIS A 253 -9.81 12.08 -16.15
N LYS A 254 -9.15 12.06 -17.32
CA LYS A 254 -9.74 11.98 -18.69
C LYS A 254 -10.72 13.13 -19.01
N GLU A 255 -10.21 14.36 -19.02
CA GLU A 255 -10.95 15.59 -19.40
C GLU A 255 -12.15 15.94 -18.52
N TYR A 256 -12.33 15.22 -17.41
CA TYR A 256 -13.32 15.56 -16.41
C TYR A 256 -12.82 16.70 -15.52
N PHE A 257 -13.66 17.70 -15.29
CA PHE A 257 -13.35 18.82 -14.39
C PHE A 257 -14.23 18.70 -13.14
N PRO A 258 -13.67 18.33 -11.98
CA PRO A 258 -14.44 18.17 -10.76
C PRO A 258 -14.97 19.53 -10.28
N THR A 259 -16.20 19.55 -9.78
CA THR A 259 -16.78 20.74 -9.15
C THR A 259 -16.17 20.98 -7.78
N ASN A 260 -16.21 22.23 -7.30
CA ASN A 260 -15.75 22.56 -5.94
C ASN A 260 -16.46 21.72 -4.86
N ALA A 261 -17.76 21.44 -5.04
CA ALA A 261 -18.51 20.60 -4.10
C ALA A 261 -18.01 19.14 -4.05
N GLU A 262 -17.52 18.59 -5.18
CA GLU A 262 -16.94 17.25 -5.22
C GLU A 262 -15.55 17.23 -4.57
N LEU A 263 -14.76 18.28 -4.78
CA LEU A 263 -13.46 18.48 -4.14
C LEU A 263 -13.61 18.58 -2.61
N GLU A 264 -14.50 19.46 -2.15
CA GLU A 264 -14.79 19.65 -0.72
C GLU A 264 -15.29 18.36 -0.07
N ARG A 265 -16.19 17.63 -0.73
CA ARG A 265 -16.70 16.36 -0.20
C ARG A 265 -15.59 15.33 -0.02
N LEU A 266 -14.77 15.10 -1.04
CA LEU A 266 -13.67 14.13 -0.94
C LEU A 266 -12.61 14.59 0.06
N LEU A 267 -12.26 15.88 0.10
CA LEU A 267 -11.32 16.40 1.09
C LEU A 267 -11.83 16.23 2.51
N ASN A 268 -13.10 16.50 2.78
CA ASN A 268 -13.69 16.29 4.10
C ASN A 268 -13.63 14.82 4.53
N ASP A 269 -13.86 13.88 3.61
CA ASP A 269 -13.74 12.45 3.88
C ASP A 269 -12.27 12.07 4.13
N VAL A 270 -11.35 12.56 3.29
CA VAL A 270 -9.90 12.37 3.45
C VAL A 270 -9.46 12.83 4.84
N GLU A 271 -9.84 14.05 5.25
CA GLU A 271 -9.47 14.59 6.56
C GLU A 271 -9.95 13.73 7.71
N LYS A 272 -11.17 13.19 7.65
CA LYS A 272 -11.68 12.25 8.67
C LYS A 272 -10.90 10.94 8.67
N TYR A 273 -10.55 10.40 7.51
CA TYR A 273 -9.82 9.13 7.41
C TYR A 273 -8.38 9.18 7.92
N THR A 274 -7.79 10.37 8.10
CA THR A 274 -6.49 10.51 8.77
C THR A 274 -6.50 9.96 10.19
N LEU A 275 -7.64 10.02 10.89
CA LEU A 275 -7.84 9.41 12.20
C LEU A 275 -7.63 7.89 12.14
N ALA A 276 -8.16 7.25 11.09
CA ALA A 276 -8.00 5.83 10.88
C ALA A 276 -6.56 5.48 10.47
N SER A 277 -5.89 6.30 9.64
CA SER A 277 -4.48 6.11 9.29
C SER A 277 -3.59 6.18 10.53
N HIS A 278 -3.73 7.22 11.36
CA HIS A 278 -2.93 7.37 12.57
C HIS A 278 -3.11 6.21 13.55
N LEU A 279 -4.35 5.74 13.79
CA LEU A 279 -4.57 4.57 14.65
C LEU A 279 -3.99 3.28 14.06
N LEU A 280 -4.21 3.02 12.77
CA LEU A 280 -3.72 1.80 12.12
C LEU A 280 -2.19 1.71 12.21
N TRP A 281 -1.50 2.80 11.91
CA TRP A 281 -0.04 2.84 11.93
C TRP A 281 0.55 2.95 13.33
N CYS A 282 -0.16 3.54 14.29
CA CYS A 282 0.16 3.40 15.71
C CYS A 282 0.15 1.91 16.12
N LEU A 283 -0.93 1.18 15.84
CA LEU A 283 -1.02 -0.24 16.18
C LEU A 283 0.06 -1.07 15.48
N ARG A 284 0.38 -0.77 14.21
CA ARG A 284 1.50 -1.40 13.51
C ARG A 284 2.84 -1.11 14.17
N GLY A 285 3.12 0.14 14.54
CA GLY A 285 4.36 0.52 15.25
C GLY A 285 4.52 -0.23 16.57
N ILE A 286 3.46 -0.27 17.39
CA ILE A 286 3.45 -1.05 18.64
C ILE A 286 3.81 -2.52 18.36
N ILE A 287 3.13 -3.17 17.40
CA ILE A 287 3.38 -4.57 17.09
C ILE A 287 4.81 -4.79 16.59
N SER A 288 5.31 -3.92 15.72
CA SER A 288 6.67 -4.00 15.17
C SER A 288 7.72 -3.96 16.28
N ASN A 289 7.59 -3.05 17.25
CA ASN A 289 8.49 -2.98 18.41
C ASN A 289 8.58 -4.35 19.13
N TYR A 290 7.45 -5.03 19.32
CA TYR A 290 7.42 -6.35 19.97
C TYR A 290 7.78 -7.52 19.07
N LEU A 291 7.91 -7.32 17.75
CA LEU A 291 8.46 -8.33 16.84
C LEU A 291 9.99 -8.25 16.79
N GLU A 292 10.57 -7.07 16.96
CA GLU A 292 12.02 -6.89 17.04
C GLU A 292 12.60 -7.41 18.37
N VAL A 293 11.86 -7.25 19.48
CA VAL A 293 12.33 -7.66 20.83
C VAL A 293 12.39 -9.20 21.01
N ILE A 294 11.75 -9.99 20.13
CA ILE A 294 11.78 -11.46 20.21
C ILE A 294 12.99 -11.99 19.42
N ASP A 295 14.18 -11.95 20.02
CA ASP A 295 15.40 -12.63 19.57
C ASP A 295 15.81 -13.69 20.61
N PHE A 296 16.09 -14.94 20.19
CA PHE A 296 16.47 -16.05 21.08
C PHE A 296 17.96 -16.38 20.92
N ASP A 297 18.66 -16.53 22.04
CA ASP A 297 20.08 -16.81 22.17
C ASP A 297 20.44 -18.32 21.99
N GLN A 298 21.75 -18.61 22.04
CA GLN A 298 22.44 -19.79 21.51
C GLN A 298 22.07 -21.16 22.12
N GLU A 299 20.98 -21.29 22.88
CA GLU A 299 20.58 -22.53 23.56
C GLU A 299 19.32 -23.21 23.00
N GLY A 300 18.84 -22.79 21.82
CA GLY A 300 18.18 -23.73 20.89
C GLY A 300 16.71 -24.06 21.15
N TYR A 301 15.88 -23.10 21.58
CA TYR A 301 14.41 -23.26 21.53
C TYR A 301 13.68 -22.10 20.81
N GLN A 302 13.49 -22.28 19.49
CA GLN A 302 12.50 -21.74 18.53
C GLN A 302 11.79 -20.36 18.76
N ARG A 303 11.57 -19.50 17.75
CA ARG A 303 11.41 -19.76 16.31
C ARG A 303 11.25 -18.49 15.43
N LYS A 304 11.64 -18.66 14.16
CA LYS A 304 11.22 -17.97 12.91
C LYS A 304 11.78 -16.56 12.67
N THR A 305 13.08 -16.59 12.39
CA THR A 305 13.83 -15.76 11.46
C THR A 305 12.96 -15.22 10.29
N PHE A 306 12.58 -13.96 10.39
CA PHE A 306 12.80 -13.05 9.27
C PHE A 306 13.88 -12.10 9.74
N ILE A 307 14.93 -11.98 8.93
CA ILE A 307 16.10 -11.15 9.19
C ILE A 307 15.58 -9.73 9.45
N VAL A 308 15.53 -9.32 10.70
CA VAL A 308 15.48 -7.90 11.05
C VAL A 308 16.94 -7.50 10.96
N GLU A 309 17.35 -6.89 9.83
CA GLU A 309 18.40 -5.88 9.95
C GLU A 309 17.91 -4.98 11.08
N VAL A 310 18.65 -4.91 12.20
CA VAL A 310 18.31 -4.01 13.30
C VAL A 310 18.20 -2.62 12.68
N THR A 311 16.98 -2.20 12.39
CA THR A 311 16.72 -0.86 11.91
C THR A 311 16.88 0.03 13.14
N ASP A 312 17.64 1.12 13.04
CA ASP A 312 17.72 2.17 14.09
C ASP A 312 16.37 2.93 14.24
N PHE A 313 15.26 2.26 13.95
CA PHE A 313 13.93 2.80 13.91
C PHE A 313 13.24 2.55 15.26
N ASP A 314 13.02 3.61 16.05
CA ASP A 314 12.26 3.53 17.28
C ASP A 314 10.76 3.42 16.95
N TYR A 315 10.29 2.18 16.79
CA TYR A 315 8.88 1.88 16.50
C TYR A 315 7.93 2.34 17.60
N MET A 316 8.39 2.34 18.85
CA MET A 316 7.56 2.77 19.97
C MET A 316 7.35 4.27 19.93
N GLU A 317 8.41 5.05 19.70
CA GLU A 317 8.31 6.50 19.56
C GLU A 317 7.51 6.91 18.32
N TYR A 318 7.69 6.20 17.20
CA TYR A 318 6.82 6.36 16.03
C TYR A 318 5.34 6.13 16.39
N ALA A 319 5.03 5.05 17.11
CA ALA A 319 3.68 4.75 17.54
C ALA A 319 3.10 5.82 18.47
N ARG A 320 3.90 6.35 19.41
CA ARG A 320 3.51 7.46 20.30
C ARG A 320 3.12 8.69 19.50
N GLN A 321 3.94 9.11 18.55
CA GLN A 321 3.66 10.28 17.72
C GLN A 321 2.38 10.10 16.90
N ARG A 322 2.19 8.94 16.24
CA ARG A 322 0.94 8.63 15.52
C ARG A 322 -0.28 8.68 16.44
N PHE A 323 -0.18 8.12 17.65
CA PHE A 323 -1.29 8.11 18.60
C PHE A 323 -1.61 9.49 19.18
N GLN A 324 -0.58 10.29 19.47
CA GLN A 324 -0.74 11.68 19.89
C GLN A 324 -1.45 12.49 18.79
N GLN A 325 -1.03 12.33 17.54
CA GLN A 325 -1.66 13.03 16.42
C GLN A 325 -3.11 12.61 16.22
N TYR A 326 -3.41 11.31 16.35
CA TYR A 326 -4.79 10.83 16.38
C TYR A 326 -5.62 11.55 17.45
N ARG A 327 -5.12 11.65 18.69
CA ARG A 327 -5.83 12.32 19.80
C ARG A 327 -6.06 13.81 19.54
N LEU A 328 -5.08 14.51 18.97
CA LEU A 328 -5.19 15.92 18.61
C LEU A 328 -6.26 16.13 17.53
N ARG A 329 -6.12 15.43 16.40
CA ARG A 329 -7.04 15.55 15.25
C ARG A 329 -8.46 15.11 15.58
N LYS A 330 -8.64 14.12 16.46
CA LYS A 330 -9.97 13.68 16.91
C LYS A 330 -10.75 14.84 17.54
N ARG A 331 -10.08 15.67 18.36
CA ARG A 331 -10.72 16.85 18.98
C ARG A 331 -11.13 17.87 17.92
N GLU A 332 -10.26 18.13 16.97
CA GLU A 332 -10.52 19.10 15.90
C GLU A 332 -11.68 18.66 14.99
N LEU A 333 -11.70 17.39 14.60
CA LEU A 333 -12.60 16.89 13.56
C LEU A 333 -13.94 16.38 14.09
N LEU A 334 -13.98 15.82 15.30
CA LEU A 334 -15.18 15.15 15.85
C LEU A 334 -15.80 15.85 17.07
N VAL A 335 -15.07 16.73 17.76
CA VAL A 335 -15.61 17.47 18.92
C VAL A 335 -16.13 18.85 18.51
N ASN A 336 -15.47 19.52 17.56
CA ASN A 336 -15.89 20.85 17.08
C ASN A 336 -16.94 20.82 15.97
N SER A 337 -17.36 19.64 15.50
CA SER A 337 -18.40 19.47 14.47
C SER A 337 -19.83 19.48 15.04
N VAL A 338 -19.98 19.85 16.32
CA VAL A 338 -21.26 20.12 16.99
C VAL A 338 -21.40 21.63 17.23
N HIS A 339 -21.48 22.43 16.17
CA HIS A 339 -21.97 23.81 16.24
C HIS A 339 -22.72 24.22 14.99
#